data_AF-A0A6N6W930-F1
#
_entry.id   AF-A0A6N6W930-F1
#
_cell.length_a   1.000
_cell.length_b   1.000
_cell.length_c   1.000
_cell.angle_alpha   90.00
_cell.angle_beta   90.00
_cell.angle_gamma   90.00
#
_symmetry.space_group_name_H-M   'P 1'
#
loop_
_entity.id
_entity.type
_entity.pdbx_description
1 polymer ?
#
loop_
_entity_poly.entity_id
_entity_poly.type
_entity_poly.pdbx_seq_one_letter_code
_entity_poly.pdbx_strand_id
1 'polypeptide(L)' 'MPQAAGASTFLAGARAAQYVCMSTDHQQYSTDNQKRAIADFAASQDVMVVATYEDG' A
#
# COMPACT_ATOMS: atom_id res chain seq x y z
N MET A 1 -9.36 15.05 22.17
CA MET A 1 -8.36 15.40 21.16
C MET A 1 -8.71 14.68 19.87
N PRO A 2 -9.32 15.31 18.85
CA PRO A 2 -9.40 14.73 17.53
C PRO A 2 -8.26 15.32 16.69
N GLN A 3 -7.19 14.54 16.49
CA GLN A 3 -6.15 14.87 15.52
C GLN A 3 -6.10 13.70 14.53
N ALA A 4 -6.57 13.94 13.30
CA ALA A 4 -6.30 13.22 12.04
C ALA A 4 -7.49 13.36 11.07
N ALA A 5 -7.93 14.58 10.77
CA ALA A 5 -8.86 14.85 9.67
C ALA A 5 -8.20 15.81 8.68
N GLY A 6 -7.08 15.36 8.14
CA GLY A 6 -6.43 15.91 6.97
C GLY A 6 -5.98 14.73 6.12
N ALA A 7 -6.90 13.82 5.81
CA ALA A 7 -6.62 12.75 4.85
C ALA A 7 -6.18 13.44 3.55
N SER A 8 -4.99 13.08 3.11
CA SER A 8 -4.22 13.67 2.03
C SER A 8 -5.05 13.88 0.76
N THR A 9 -5.71 15.04 0.63
CA THR A 9 -6.45 15.41 -0.59
C THR A 9 -5.56 15.35 -1.83
N PHE A 10 -4.23 15.46 -1.65
CA PHE A 10 -3.24 15.36 -2.73
C PHE A 10 -3.10 13.96 -3.35
N LEU A 11 -3.59 12.90 -2.69
CA LEU A 11 -3.47 11.53 -3.20
C LEU A 11 -4.78 11.00 -3.83
N ALA A 12 -5.91 11.66 -3.59
CA ALA A 12 -7.18 11.25 -4.15
C ALA A 12 -7.16 11.34 -5.69
N GLY A 13 -7.45 10.24 -6.37
CA GLY A 13 -7.34 10.10 -7.82
C GLY A 13 -5.91 9.90 -8.35
N ALA A 14 -4.90 9.78 -7.48
CA ALA A 14 -3.53 9.52 -7.91
C ALA A 14 -3.38 8.07 -8.39
N ARG A 15 -2.52 7.88 -9.38
CA ARG A 15 -2.10 6.55 -9.85
C ARG A 15 -0.80 6.17 -9.16
N ALA A 16 -0.77 5.01 -8.53
CA ALA A 16 0.41 4.49 -7.83
C ALA A 16 0.82 3.12 -8.36
N ALA A 17 2.11 2.81 -8.25
CA ALA A 17 2.62 1.45 -8.41
C ALA A 17 2.90 0.87 -7.02
N GLN A 18 2.51 -0.38 -6.83
CA GLN A 18 2.84 -1.17 -5.65
C GLN A 18 4.17 -1.90 -5.90
N TYR A 19 5.07 -1.85 -4.93
CA TYR A 19 6.33 -2.60 -4.96
C TYR A 19 6.39 -3.45 -3.69
N VAL A 20 6.56 -4.76 -3.84
CA VAL A 20 6.70 -5.71 -2.73
C VAL A 20 8.01 -6.48 -2.88
N CYS A 21 8.71 -6.70 -1.77
CA CYS A 21 9.93 -7.50 -1.76
C CYS A 21 9.85 -8.59 -0.70
N MET A 22 10.46 -9.74 -1.01
CA MET A 22 10.76 -10.77 -0.02
C MET A 22 11.86 -10.30 0.93
N SER A 23 11.54 -10.16 2.21
CA SER A 23 12.55 -10.08 3.28
C SER A 23 12.95 -11.51 3.66
N THR A 24 14.23 -11.84 3.55
CA THR A 24 14.80 -13.19 3.71
C THR A 24 14.26 -14.03 4.90
N ASP A 25 14.00 -15.31 4.61
CA ASP A 25 13.85 -16.53 5.42
C ASP A 25 12.89 -16.59 6.62
N HIS A 26 12.65 -15.53 7.41
CA HIS A 26 11.82 -15.62 8.63
C HIS A 26 10.41 -15.04 8.42
N GLN A 27 9.52 -15.91 7.92
CA GLN A 27 8.15 -15.59 7.52
C GLN A 27 7.23 -15.27 8.71
N GLN A 28 7.10 -13.99 9.05
CA GLN A 28 5.91 -13.48 9.75
C GLN A 28 5.05 -12.57 8.87
N TYR A 29 5.60 -12.07 7.75
CA TYR A 29 4.88 -11.21 6.81
C TYR A 29 5.15 -11.65 5.37
N SER A 30 4.32 -12.58 4.88
CA SER A 30 4.31 -12.97 3.48
C SER A 30 4.13 -11.74 2.58
N THR A 31 4.70 -11.77 1.39
CA THR A 31 4.49 -10.74 0.36
C THR A 31 2.99 -10.48 0.15
N ASP A 32 2.13 -11.51 0.23
CA ASP A 32 0.66 -11.37 0.22
C ASP A 32 0.10 -10.43 1.28
N ASN A 33 0.62 -10.45 2.51
CA ASN A 33 0.17 -9.53 3.56
C ASN A 33 0.61 -8.10 3.26
N GLN A 34 1.79 -7.91 2.66
CA GLN A 34 2.26 -6.60 2.20
C GLN A 34 1.35 -6.10 1.07
N LYS A 35 1.00 -6.96 0.11
CA LYS A 35 0.08 -6.61 -0.98
C LYS A 35 -1.27 -6.16 -0.44
N ARG A 36 -1.82 -6.91 0.52
CA ARG A 36 -3.12 -6.59 1.11
C ARG A 36 -3.08 -5.25 1.85
N ALA A 37 -2.07 -5.02 2.67
CA ALA A 37 -1.91 -3.77 3.41
C ALA A 37 -1.78 -2.54 2.49
N ILE A 38 -1.05 -2.67 1.38
CA ILE A 38 -0.90 -1.58 0.41
C ILE A 38 -2.23 -1.33 -0.33
N ALA A 39 -2.97 -2.39 -0.68
CA ALA A 39 -4.28 -2.27 -1.32
C ALA A 39 -5.32 -1.61 -0.39
N ASP A 40 -5.38 -1.99 0.88
CA ASP A 40 -6.26 -1.37 1.89
C ASP A 40 -5.93 0.11 2.07
N PHE A 41 -4.65 0.46 2.12
CA PHE A 41 -4.22 1.86 2.20
C PHE A 41 -4.66 2.63 0.95
N ALA A 42 -4.40 2.10 -0.25
CA ALA A 42 -4.75 2.75 -1.50
C ALA A 42 -6.27 2.99 -1.62
N ALA A 43 -7.08 1.99 -1.24
CA ALA A 43 -8.54 2.12 -1.17
C ALA A 43 -9.00 3.21 -0.18
N SER A 44 -8.32 3.32 0.97
CA SER A 44 -8.65 4.35 1.97
C SER A 44 -8.30 5.78 1.53
N GLN A 45 -7.35 5.92 0.60
CA GLN A 45 -6.85 7.21 0.11
C GLN A 45 -7.36 7.58 -1.30
N ASP A 46 -8.28 6.79 -1.88
CA ASP A 46 -8.75 6.95 -3.27
C ASP A 46 -7.60 6.92 -4.30
N VAL A 47 -6.59 6.09 -4.04
CA VAL A 47 -5.42 5.90 -4.92
C VAL A 47 -5.66 4.67 -5.79
N MET A 48 -5.42 4.80 -7.09
CA MET A 48 -5.50 3.69 -8.04
C MET A 48 -4.14 3.00 -8.18
N VAL A 49 -4.04 1.75 -7.73
CA VAL A 49 -2.86 0.91 -8.00
C VAL A 49 -2.92 0.43 -9.45
N VAL A 50 -1.97 0.86 -10.28
CA VAL A 50 -1.93 0.55 -11.73
C VAL A 50 -0.92 -0.53 -12.10
N ALA A 51 0.01 -0.84 -11.22
CA ALA A 51 1.02 -1.87 -11.41
C ALA A 51 1.44 -2.45 -10.06
N THR A 52 1.78 -3.73 -10.06
CA THR A 52 2.38 -4.42 -8.91
C THR A 52 3.69 -5.03 -9.38
N TYR A 53 4.77 -4.63 -8.71
CA TYR A 53 6.11 -5.13 -8.94
C TYR A 53 6.54 -5.95 -7.73
N GLU A 54 7.10 -7.11 -8.00
CA GLU A 54 7.52 -8.06 -6.97
C GLU A 54 9.00 -8.37 -7.16
N ASP A 55 9.78 -8.26 -6.10
CA ASP A 55 11.17 -8.68 -6.02
C ASP A 55 11.25 -9.92 -5.11
N GLY A 56 11.82 -11.00 -5.64
CA GLY A 56 11.86 -12.33 -5.04
C GLY A 56 13.27 -12.84 -4.82
#